data_AF-A0A0E3YYE9-F1
#
_entry.id   AF-A0A0E3YYE9-F1
#
_cell.length_a   1.000
_cell.length_b   1.000
_cell.length_c   1.000
_cell.angle_alpha   90.00
_cell.angle_beta   90.00
_cell.angle_gamma   90.00
#
_symmetry.space_group_name_H-M   'P 1'
#
loop_
_entity.id
_entity.type
_entity.pdbx_description
1 polymer ?
#
loop_
_entity_poly.entity_id
_entity_poly.type
_entity_poly.pdbx_seq_one_letter_code
_entity_poly.pdbx_strand_id
1 'polypeptide(L)'
;MSHLAALTAIRPKIEQDGYVLMRAGGGFKLARRNFWRFPYVDLIMVAPREDRFALAFPLARDGTPTFAKARQWPRECFRKSELFPLTTMPFEDLQLPVPREARKIVEELYGADSLRTVRHRSFSRWHNHLFMMTCFRLGLSQG
;
A
#
# COMPACT_ATOMS: atom_id res chain seq x y z
N MET A 1 5.43 -6.76 -19.19
CA MET A 1 4.66 -7.63 -18.26
C MET A 1 3.76 -6.75 -17.41
N SER A 2 2.50 -7.12 -17.19
CA SER A 2 1.63 -6.38 -16.26
C SER A 2 2.12 -6.58 -14.82
N HIS A 3 1.98 -5.59 -13.94
CA HIS A 3 2.35 -5.71 -12.52
C HIS A 3 1.63 -6.88 -11.82
N LEU A 4 0.43 -7.22 -12.30
CA LEU A 4 -0.33 -8.39 -11.86
C LEU A 4 0.34 -9.72 -12.22
N ALA A 5 0.96 -9.82 -13.40
CA ALA A 5 1.68 -11.02 -13.82
C ALA A 5 2.92 -11.26 -12.94
N ALA A 6 3.66 -10.20 -12.60
CA ALA A 6 4.82 -10.29 -11.70
C ALA A 6 4.41 -10.75 -10.29
N LEU A 7 3.34 -10.16 -9.72
CA LEU A 7 2.80 -10.57 -8.42
C LEU A 7 2.27 -12.00 -8.42
N THR A 8 1.67 -12.45 -9.52
CA THR A 8 1.18 -13.82 -9.67
C THR A 8 2.34 -14.81 -9.75
N ALA A 9 3.43 -14.45 -10.43
CA ALA A 9 4.62 -15.30 -10.56
C ALA A 9 5.32 -15.57 -9.22
N ILE A 10 5.35 -14.60 -8.31
CA ILE A 10 6.00 -14.76 -6.99
C ILE A 10 5.07 -15.38 -5.93
N ARG A 11 3.78 -15.51 -6.22
CA ARG A 11 2.78 -16.00 -5.26
C ARG A 11 3.09 -17.39 -4.70
N PRO A 12 3.51 -18.40 -5.49
CA PRO A 12 3.82 -19.72 -4.94
C PRO A 12 4.93 -19.67 -3.89
N LYS A 13 5.97 -18.85 -4.13
CA LYS A 13 7.07 -18.65 -3.19
C LYS A 13 6.60 -17.96 -1.90
N ILE A 14 5.83 -16.88 -2.01
CA ILE A 14 5.22 -16.19 -0.86
C ILE A 14 4.45 -17.18 0.02
N GLU A 15 3.69 -18.08 -0.61
CA GLU A 15 2.87 -19.07 0.07
C GLU A 15 3.70 -20.20 0.73
N GLN A 16 4.81 -20.60 0.12
CA GLN A 16 5.79 -21.53 0.70
C GLN A 16 6.48 -20.93 1.93
N ASP A 17 6.80 -19.64 1.89
CA ASP A 17 7.45 -18.92 2.99
C ASP A 17 6.49 -18.61 4.17
N GLY A 18 5.27 -19.15 4.15
CA GLY A 18 4.30 -19.00 5.23
C GLY A 18 3.53 -17.68 5.21
N TYR A 19 3.49 -16.99 4.06
CA TYR A 19 2.72 -15.77 3.86
C TYR A 19 1.46 -16.01 3.01
N VAL A 20 0.62 -14.98 2.93
CA VAL A 20 -0.56 -14.94 2.08
C VAL A 20 -0.68 -13.57 1.44
N LEU A 21 -0.98 -13.57 0.14
CA LEU A 21 -1.30 -12.37 -0.63
C LEU A 21 -2.83 -12.29 -0.79
N MET A 22 -3.43 -11.25 -0.22
CA MET A 22 -4.89 -11.04 -0.25
C MET A 22 -5.23 -9.83 -1.10
N ARG A 23 -6.28 -9.91 -1.91
CA ARG A 23 -6.84 -8.71 -2.55
C ARG A 23 -7.54 -7.85 -1.48
N ALA A 24 -7.26 -6.55 -1.46
CA ALA A 24 -7.90 -5.63 -0.51
C ALA A 24 -7.97 -4.21 -1.07
N GLY A 25 -9.15 -3.59 -1.02
CA GLY A 25 -9.35 -2.14 -1.21
C GLY A 25 -8.79 -1.51 -2.50
N GLY A 26 -8.28 -2.33 -3.43
CA GLY A 26 -7.61 -1.88 -4.65
C GLY A 26 -6.15 -2.31 -4.87
N GLY A 27 -5.53 -2.93 -3.88
CA GLY A 27 -4.18 -3.48 -3.98
C GLY A 27 -4.14 -4.92 -3.52
N PHE A 28 -2.98 -5.27 -2.96
CA PHE A 28 -2.80 -6.53 -2.25
C PHE A 28 -2.30 -6.26 -0.83
N LYS A 29 -2.74 -7.06 0.12
CA LYS A 29 -2.15 -7.14 1.46
C LYS A 29 -1.27 -8.38 1.52
N LEU A 30 0.00 -8.20 1.84
CA LEU A 30 0.93 -9.28 2.16
C LEU A 30 0.95 -9.46 3.68
N ALA A 31 0.54 -10.63 4.17
CA ALA A 31 0.49 -10.93 5.60
C ALA A 31 1.07 -12.30 5.87
N ARG A 32 1.49 -12.56 7.12
CA ARG A 32 1.75 -13.95 7.56
C ARG A 32 0.46 -14.77 7.46
N ARG A 33 0.61 -16.06 7.14
CA ARG A 33 -0.48 -17.04 7.15
C ARG A 33 -0.84 -17.40 8.59
N ASN A 34 -1.41 -16.45 9.31
CA ASN A 34 -1.96 -16.63 10.65
C ASN A 34 -3.46 -16.27 10.65
N PHE A 35 -4.13 -16.56 11.77
CA PHE A 35 -5.57 -16.31 11.92
C PHE A 35 -5.93 -14.82 11.73
N TRP A 36 -5.12 -13.94 12.31
CA TRP A 36 -5.36 -12.49 12.33
C TRP A 36 -5.00 -11.77 11.03
N ARG A 37 -4.14 -12.39 10.21
CA ARG A 37 -3.49 -11.81 9.02
C ARG A 37 -2.92 -10.42 9.30
N PHE A 38 -2.31 -10.28 10.48
CA PHE A 38 -1.67 -9.09 11.01
C PHE A 38 -0.33 -9.47 11.66
N PRO A 39 0.71 -8.61 11.63
CA PRO A 39 0.82 -7.40 10.81
C PRO A 39 0.83 -7.72 9.30
N TYR A 40 0.63 -6.70 8.47
CA TYR A 40 0.62 -6.83 7.01
C TYR A 40 1.27 -5.61 6.34
N VAL A 41 1.66 -5.80 5.08
CA VAL A 41 2.14 -4.75 4.18
C VAL A 41 1.09 -4.50 3.10
N ASP A 42 0.72 -3.23 2.89
CA ASP A 42 -0.12 -2.82 1.77
C ASP A 42 0.72 -2.63 0.51
N LEU A 43 0.36 -3.35 -0.55
CA LEU A 43 0.92 -3.22 -1.89
C LEU A 43 -0.06 -2.44 -2.74
N ILE A 44 0.22 -1.15 -2.89
CA ILE A 44 -0.60 -0.22 -3.66
C ILE A 44 -0.13 -0.22 -5.12
N MET A 45 -1.05 -0.47 -6.05
CA MET A 45 -0.73 -0.47 -7.48
C MET A 45 -0.94 0.92 -8.08
N VAL A 46 0.02 1.33 -8.90
CA VAL A 46 -0.06 2.53 -9.74
C VAL A 46 0.09 2.16 -11.20
N ALA A 47 -0.50 2.97 -12.08
CA ALA A 47 -0.38 2.81 -13.53
C ALA A 47 -0.19 4.17 -14.20
N PRO A 48 0.53 4.24 -15.33
CA PRO A 48 0.61 5.47 -16.12
C PRO A 48 -0.78 5.92 -16.54
N ARG A 49 -1.08 7.20 -16.30
CA ARG A 49 -2.27 7.88 -16.78
C ARG A 49 -1.88 9.33 -17.05
N GLU A 50 -1.97 9.74 -18.32
CA GLU A 50 -1.50 11.05 -18.77
C GLU A 50 -0.01 11.25 -18.42
N ASP A 51 0.37 12.36 -17.76
CA ASP A 51 1.74 12.67 -17.36
C ASP A 51 2.14 12.11 -15.97
N ARG A 52 1.28 11.29 -15.34
CA ARG A 52 1.43 10.83 -13.95
C ARG A 52 1.28 9.32 -13.79
N PHE A 53 1.86 8.80 -12.71
CA PHE A 53 1.48 7.53 -12.12
C PHE A 53 0.29 7.76 -11.19
N ALA A 54 -0.85 7.20 -11.58
CA ALA A 54 -2.10 7.32 -10.83
C ALA A 54 -2.40 6.04 -10.06
N LEU A 55 -3.07 6.18 -8.92
CA LEU A 55 -3.58 5.07 -8.13
C LEU A 55 -4.51 4.19 -8.99
N ALA A 56 -4.04 2.98 -9.32
CA ALA A 56 -4.65 2.10 -10.32
C ALA A 56 -5.75 1.23 -9.69
N PHE A 57 -6.61 1.82 -8.86
CA PHE A 57 -7.56 1.05 -8.08
C PHE A 57 -8.88 1.76 -7.70
N PRO A 58 -9.96 1.00 -7.40
CA PRO A 58 -10.07 -0.48 -7.44
C PRO A 58 -9.94 -1.06 -8.86
N LEU A 59 -9.65 -2.36 -8.94
CA LEU A 59 -9.70 -3.11 -10.19
C LEU A 59 -11.16 -3.53 -10.46
N ALA A 60 -11.61 -3.38 -11.71
CA ALA A 60 -12.86 -3.96 -12.18
C ALA A 60 -12.78 -5.50 -12.24
N ARG A 61 -13.90 -6.16 -12.54
CA ARG A 61 -13.99 -7.64 -12.57
C ARG A 61 -13.05 -8.28 -13.59
N ASP A 62 -12.82 -7.59 -14.70
CA ASP A 62 -11.88 -7.95 -15.77
C ASP A 62 -10.41 -7.64 -15.42
N GLY A 63 -10.14 -7.03 -14.26
CA GLY A 63 -8.80 -6.63 -13.83
C GLY A 63 -8.38 -5.24 -14.32
N THR A 64 -9.24 -4.51 -15.04
CA THR A 64 -8.93 -3.15 -15.53
C THR A 64 -8.94 -2.14 -14.38
N PRO A 65 -7.94 -1.23 -14.28
CA PRO A 65 -7.94 -0.17 -13.28
C PRO A 65 -9.08 0.84 -13.49
N THR A 66 -9.87 1.10 -12.45
CA THR A 66 -10.96 2.11 -12.52
C THR A 66 -10.50 3.54 -12.20
N PHE A 67 -9.32 3.67 -11.57
CA PHE A 67 -8.74 4.92 -11.09
C PHE A 67 -9.66 5.75 -10.18
N ALA A 68 -10.65 5.13 -9.52
CA ALA A 68 -11.56 5.87 -8.66
C ALA A 68 -10.83 6.54 -7.50
N LYS A 69 -9.77 5.90 -7.00
CA LYS A 69 -8.97 6.41 -5.88
C LYS A 69 -8.02 7.52 -6.29
N ALA A 70 -7.52 7.51 -7.53
CA ALA A 70 -6.79 8.66 -8.07
C ALA A 70 -7.65 9.93 -8.12
N ARG A 71 -8.97 9.80 -8.37
CA ARG A 71 -9.91 10.94 -8.30
C ARG A 71 -10.17 11.42 -6.88
N GLN A 72 -10.20 10.51 -5.90
CA GLN A 72 -10.41 10.86 -4.49
C GLN A 72 -9.14 11.46 -3.86
N TRP A 73 -7.96 10.96 -4.25
CA TRP A 73 -6.66 11.31 -3.69
C TRP A 73 -5.69 11.77 -4.80
N PRO A 74 -5.99 12.89 -5.50
CA PRO A 74 -5.18 13.36 -6.62
C PRO A 74 -3.76 13.77 -6.21
N ARG A 75 -3.55 14.10 -4.92
CA ARG A 75 -2.23 14.43 -4.36
C ARG A 75 -1.30 13.22 -4.25
N GLU A 76 -1.85 12.01 -4.25
CA GLU A 76 -1.08 10.76 -4.25
C GLU A 76 -0.78 10.24 -5.67
N CYS A 77 -0.90 11.11 -6.69
CA CYS A 77 -0.59 10.81 -8.08
C CYS A 77 0.60 11.65 -8.53
N PHE A 78 1.72 11.00 -8.83
CA PHE A 78 3.02 11.64 -9.03
C PHE A 78 3.50 11.52 -10.46
N ARG A 79 4.19 12.55 -10.95
CA ARG A 79 4.92 12.50 -12.22
C ARG A 79 6.09 11.53 -12.11
N LYS A 80 6.48 10.96 -13.25
CA LYS A 80 7.65 10.08 -13.32
C LYS A 80 8.93 10.77 -12.82
N SER A 81 9.08 12.06 -13.11
CA SER A 81 10.23 12.86 -12.65
C SER A 81 10.29 13.09 -11.15
N GLU A 82 9.16 12.96 -10.44
CA GLU A 82 9.10 13.10 -8.98
C GLU A 82 9.49 11.78 -8.29
N LEU A 83 9.20 10.65 -8.94
CA LEU A 83 9.49 9.32 -8.41
C LEU A 83 10.89 8.80 -8.78
N PHE A 84 11.37 9.13 -9.98
CA PHE A 84 12.59 8.56 -10.55
C PHE A 84 13.68 9.61 -10.78
N PRO A 85 14.96 9.25 -10.65
CA PRO A 85 15.47 7.92 -10.33
C PRO A 85 15.24 7.56 -8.86
N LEU A 86 15.08 6.25 -8.59
CA LEU A 86 15.02 5.74 -7.23
C LEU A 86 16.42 5.76 -6.61
N THR A 87 16.46 5.97 -5.30
CA THR A 87 17.65 5.78 -4.46
C THR A 87 17.38 4.67 -3.46
N THR A 88 18.43 4.10 -2.88
CA THR A 88 18.30 3.06 -1.87
C THR A 88 18.38 3.68 -0.49
N MET A 89 17.45 3.33 0.38
CA MET A 89 17.40 3.78 1.76
C MET A 89 17.31 2.58 2.71
N PRO A 90 18.08 2.56 3.82
CA PRO A 90 17.94 1.53 4.83
C PRO A 90 16.59 1.64 5.54
N PHE A 91 15.94 0.50 5.75
CA PHE A 91 14.74 0.38 6.57
C PHE A 91 14.80 -0.97 7.30
N GLU A 92 14.93 -0.94 8.62
CA GLU A 92 15.22 -2.12 9.44
C GLU A 92 16.48 -2.85 8.92
N ASP A 93 16.39 -4.15 8.63
CA ASP A 93 17.44 -4.97 8.03
C ASP A 93 17.42 -4.99 6.49
N LEU A 94 16.57 -4.16 5.88
CA LEU A 94 16.36 -4.11 4.43
C LEU A 94 16.94 -2.84 3.79
N GLN A 95 17.19 -2.95 2.49
CA GLN A 95 17.56 -1.85 1.60
C GLN A 95 16.42 -1.63 0.61
N LEU A 96 15.64 -0.56 0.80
CA LEU A 96 14.43 -0.32 0.02
C LEU A 96 14.68 0.75 -1.04
N PRO A 97 14.19 0.54 -2.28
CA PRO A 97 14.19 1.59 -3.29
C PRO A 97 13.10 2.62 -2.96
N VAL A 98 13.48 3.88 -2.88
CA VAL A 98 12.60 5.01 -2.58
C VAL A 98 12.83 6.15 -3.58
N PRO A 99 11.83 7.04 -3.82
CA PRO A 99 12.06 8.25 -4.59
C PRO A 99 13.21 9.09 -4.01
N ARG A 100 14.05 9.66 -4.88
CA ARG A 100 15.17 10.53 -4.44
C ARG A 100 14.69 11.68 -3.54
N GLU A 101 13.57 12.29 -3.89
CA GLU A 101 12.96 13.39 -3.16
C GLU A 101 11.85 12.93 -2.19
N ALA A 102 11.92 11.70 -1.66
CA ALA A 102 10.87 11.10 -0.82
C ALA A 102 10.45 11.99 0.36
N ARG A 103 11.41 12.69 0.98
CA ARG A 103 11.13 13.65 2.06
C ARG A 103 10.19 14.77 1.61
N LYS A 104 10.51 15.40 0.47
CA LYS A 104 9.71 16.47 -0.11
C LYS A 104 8.31 15.98 -0.44
N ILE A 105 8.19 14.78 -1.02
CA ILE A 105 6.90 14.14 -1.33
C ILE A 105 6.06 13.96 -0.06
N VAL A 106 6.65 13.46 1.03
CA VAL A 106 5.96 13.26 2.31
C VAL A 106 5.52 14.60 2.91
N GLU A 107 6.38 15.61 2.89
CA GLU A 107 6.07 16.96 3.38
C GLU A 107 4.95 17.62 2.55
N GLU A 108 4.95 17.41 1.23
CA GLU A 108 3.88 17.89 0.34
C GLU A 108 2.55 17.18 0.58
N LEU A 109 2.55 15.90 0.96
CA LEU A 109 1.31 15.15 1.25
C LEU A 109 0.74 15.50 2.62
N TYR A 110 1.59 15.49 3.65
CA TYR A 110 1.18 15.47 5.06
C TYR A 110 1.55 16.75 5.83
N GLY A 111 2.24 17.69 5.20
CA GLY A 111 2.68 18.97 5.77
C GLY A 111 4.17 18.98 6.14
N ALA A 112 4.74 20.19 6.24
CA ALA A 112 6.19 20.41 6.47
C ALA A 112 6.73 19.75 7.76
N ASP A 113 5.89 19.64 8.80
CA ASP A 113 6.27 19.02 10.06
C ASP A 113 5.94 17.52 10.13
N SER A 114 5.47 16.90 9.05
CA SER A 114 5.02 15.49 9.04
C SER A 114 6.07 14.50 9.55
N LEU A 115 7.35 14.74 9.25
CA LEU A 115 8.45 13.89 9.69
C LEU A 115 8.86 14.10 11.15
N ARG A 116 8.57 15.28 11.71
CA ARG A 116 8.81 15.59 13.14
C ARG A 116 7.61 15.22 14.01
N THR A 117 6.42 15.31 13.41
CA THR A 117 5.13 15.11 14.04
C THR A 117 4.64 13.70 13.74
N VAL A 118 5.48 12.69 14.02
CA VAL A 118 4.94 11.35 14.29
C VAL A 118 4.31 11.45 15.68
N ARG A 119 3.15 12.11 15.75
CA ARG A 119 2.37 12.15 16.98
C ARG A 119 2.08 10.69 17.30
N HIS A 120 2.67 10.21 18.41
CA HIS A 120 2.07 9.17 19.24
C HIS A 120 0.70 9.69 19.72
N ARG A 121 -0.25 9.89 18.80
CA ARG A 121 -1.64 9.77 19.17
C ARG A 121 -1.74 8.33 19.63
N SER A 122 -2.09 8.14 20.90
CA SER A 122 -2.61 6.87 21.35
C SER A 122 -3.65 6.44 20.31
N PHE A 123 -3.36 5.39 19.54
CA PHE A 123 -4.40 4.72 18.78
C PHE A 123 -5.46 4.41 19.83
N SER A 124 -6.65 5.00 19.73
CA SER A 124 -7.77 4.60 20.58
C SER A 124 -7.84 3.09 20.45
N ARG A 125 -7.58 2.36 21.54
CA ARG A 125 -7.35 0.89 21.53
C ARG A 125 -8.47 0.10 20.83
N TRP A 126 -9.61 0.75 20.61
CA TRP A 126 -10.83 0.25 19.99
C TRP A 126 -10.92 0.44 18.46
N HIS A 127 -9.92 1.04 17.78
CA HIS A 127 -9.95 1.22 16.31
C HIS A 127 -8.57 1.02 15.68
N ASN A 128 -7.83 -0.01 16.09
CA ASN A 128 -6.65 -0.44 15.33
C ASN A 128 -7.05 -1.53 14.32
N HIS A 129 -6.23 -1.72 13.28
CA HIS A 129 -6.51 -2.70 12.23
C HIS A 129 -6.68 -4.13 12.76
N LEU A 130 -6.00 -4.48 13.86
CA LEU A 130 -6.16 -5.76 14.54
C LEU A 130 -7.58 -5.91 15.09
N PHE A 131 -8.08 -4.93 15.84
CA PHE A 131 -9.45 -4.90 16.37
C PHE A 131 -10.49 -4.97 15.25
N MET A 132 -10.35 -4.15 14.21
CA MET A 132 -11.27 -4.17 13.06
C MET A 132 -11.25 -5.54 12.35
N MET A 133 -10.09 -6.18 12.22
CA MET A 133 -9.98 -7.53 11.68
C MET A 133 -10.56 -8.60 12.60
N THR A 134 -10.41 -8.46 13.91
CA THR A 134 -11.06 -9.32 14.89
C THR A 134 -12.58 -9.22 14.76
N CYS A 135 -13.15 -8.01 14.72
CA CYS A 135 -14.59 -7.80 14.54
C CYS A 135 -15.10 -8.40 13.22
N PHE A 136 -14.41 -8.14 12.09
CA PHE A 136 -14.78 -8.71 10.80
C PHE A 136 -14.76 -10.24 10.80
N ARG A 137 -13.73 -10.86 11.38
CA ARG A 137 -13.58 -12.33 11.46
C ARG A 137 -14.61 -12.99 12.36
N LEU A 138 -15.05 -12.30 13.40
CA LEU A 138 -16.10 -12.77 14.31
C LEU A 138 -17.52 -12.45 13.78
N GLY A 139 -17.66 -11.85 12.60
CA GLY A 139 -18.95 -11.47 12.04
C GLY A 139 -19.61 -10.26 12.74
N LEU A 140 -18.83 -9.51 13.52
CA LEU A 140 -19.29 -8.37 14.31
C LEU A 140 -19.26 -7.04 13.53
N SER A 141 -18.69 -7.02 12.33
CA SER A 141 -18.70 -5.87 11.42
C SER A 141 -18.81 -6.34 9.97
N GLN A 142 -19.63 -5.67 9.16
CA GLN A 142 -19.64 -5.87 7.70
C GLN A 142 -18.50 -5.04 7.07
N GLY A 143 -17.73 -5.68 6.19
CA GLY A 143 -16.57 -5.08 5.50
C GLY A 143 -16.93 -4.45 4.17
#